data_AF-A0A6M5YW26-F1
#
_entry.id   AF-A0A6M5YW26-F1
#
_cell.length_a   1.000
_cell.length_b   1.000
_cell.length_c   1.000
_cell.angle_alpha   90.00
_cell.angle_beta   90.00
_cell.angle_gamma   90.00
#
_symmetry.space_group_name_H-M   'P 1'
#
loop_
_entity.id
_entity.type
_entity.pdbx_description
1 polymer ?
#
loop_
_entity_poly.entity_id
_entity_poly.type
_entity_poly.pdbx_seq_one_letter_code
_entity_poly.pdbx_strand_id
1 'polypeptide(L)'
;MIRLLLVSALTLLPAAARADEPKPKLPPATAVLAEGLSAAKKDGKAVFLAFGSPACGWCKYLDKYHARPAVAKTLGKHLVFVKVDVIENEGGQKLYEKYAPEPGGVPVWVVLSAEGKVLGDSFADKNGKKDNVGFPYEPNEVAHYEKVLRAALPKLTDAEVAEVVKELKDAGPKRDKK
;
A
#
# COMPACT_ATOMS: atom_id res chain seq x y z
N MET A 1 -72.42 -21.87 20.65
CA MET A 1 -72.23 -20.55 20.02
C MET A 1 -70.80 -20.10 20.30
N ILE A 2 -70.12 -19.64 19.24
CA ILE A 2 -68.89 -18.83 19.21
C ILE A 2 -67.54 -19.56 19.47
N ARG A 3 -66.88 -19.86 18.34
CA ARG A 3 -65.43 -20.07 18.18
C ARG A 3 -64.67 -18.80 18.62
N LEU A 4 -63.56 -18.96 19.34
CA LEU A 4 -62.53 -17.91 19.44
C LEU A 4 -61.18 -18.51 19.04
N LEU A 5 -60.80 -18.28 17.78
CA LEU A 5 -59.47 -18.53 17.26
C LEU A 5 -58.57 -17.37 17.71
N LEU A 6 -57.56 -17.64 18.54
CA LEU A 6 -56.47 -16.67 18.78
C LEU A 6 -55.57 -16.63 17.55
N VAL A 7 -55.60 -15.53 16.81
CA VAL A 7 -54.62 -15.22 15.76
C VAL A 7 -53.47 -14.47 16.42
N SER A 8 -52.36 -15.18 16.66
CA SER A 8 -51.13 -14.56 17.15
C SER A 8 -50.46 -13.80 16.01
N ALA A 9 -50.55 -12.47 16.04
CA ALA A 9 -49.91 -11.60 15.06
C ALA A 9 -48.40 -11.60 15.27
N LEU A 10 -47.66 -12.28 14.39
CA LEU A 10 -46.21 -12.20 14.30
C LEU A 10 -45.84 -10.85 13.67
N THR A 11 -45.50 -9.86 14.49
CA THR A 11 -45.01 -8.57 14.01
C THR A 11 -43.62 -8.73 13.42
N LEU A 12 -43.53 -8.70 12.10
CA LEU A 12 -42.27 -8.58 11.37
C LEU A 12 -41.72 -7.17 11.63
N LEU A 13 -40.68 -7.07 12.47
CA LEU A 13 -39.91 -5.84 12.61
C LEU A 13 -39.15 -5.58 11.29
N PRO A 14 -39.29 -4.39 10.67
CA PRO A 14 -38.47 -4.06 9.52
C PRO A 14 -37.02 -3.88 9.99
N ALA A 15 -36.10 -4.66 9.41
CA ALA A 15 -34.68 -4.38 9.51
C ALA A 15 -34.38 -3.08 8.76
N ALA A 16 -34.45 -1.95 9.47
CA ALA A 16 -33.99 -0.68 8.95
C ALA A 16 -32.48 -0.81 8.64
N ALA A 17 -32.15 -0.69 7.36
CA ALA A 17 -30.78 -0.66 6.86
C ALA A 17 -30.01 0.47 7.57
N ARG A 18 -28.93 0.11 8.30
CA ARG A 18 -27.97 1.05 8.85
C ARG A 18 -27.14 1.64 7.70
N ALA A 19 -27.55 2.80 7.19
CA ALA A 19 -26.86 3.48 6.09
C ALA A 19 -25.98 4.68 6.54
N ASP A 20 -25.77 4.89 7.85
CA ASP A 20 -25.16 6.14 8.35
C ASP A 20 -24.20 5.98 9.54
N GLU A 21 -23.55 4.83 9.70
CA GLU A 21 -22.48 4.74 10.72
C GLU A 21 -21.22 5.48 10.22
N PRO A 22 -20.67 6.46 10.98
CA PRO A 22 -19.46 7.16 10.59
C PRO A 22 -18.33 6.15 10.43
N LYS A 23 -17.62 6.21 9.30
CA LYS A 23 -16.44 5.35 9.10
C LYS A 23 -15.44 5.59 10.24
N PRO A 24 -14.85 4.53 10.82
CA PRO A 24 -13.81 4.69 11.83
C PRO A 24 -12.68 5.57 11.30
N LYS A 25 -12.29 6.60 12.07
CA LYS A 25 -11.19 7.51 11.70
C LYS A 25 -9.87 6.73 11.74
N LEU A 26 -9.07 6.84 10.68
CA LEU A 26 -7.74 6.24 10.66
C LEU A 26 -6.79 6.94 11.66
N PRO A 27 -5.77 6.24 12.19
CA PRO A 27 -4.75 6.88 13.03
C PRO A 27 -4.03 8.02 12.30
N PRO A 28 -3.43 9.00 13.01
CA PRO A 28 -2.61 10.03 12.37
C PRO A 28 -1.45 9.41 11.58
N ALA A 29 -1.11 9.98 10.43
CA ALA A 29 -0.06 9.45 9.55
C ALA A 29 1.31 9.31 10.24
N THR A 30 1.62 10.25 11.15
CA THR A 30 2.84 10.21 11.97
C THR A 30 2.85 9.04 12.95
N ALA A 31 1.71 8.67 13.52
CA ALA A 31 1.58 7.51 14.39
C ALA A 31 1.77 6.20 13.60
N VAL A 32 1.15 6.11 12.42
CA VAL A 32 1.30 4.94 11.52
C VAL A 32 2.77 4.73 11.12
N LEU A 33 3.46 5.81 10.74
CA LEU A 33 4.89 5.74 10.42
C LEU A 33 5.76 5.38 11.64
N ALA A 34 5.47 5.97 12.81
CA ALA A 34 6.22 5.69 14.03
C ALA A 34 6.09 4.21 14.46
N GLU A 35 4.89 3.64 14.37
CA GLU A 35 4.65 2.22 14.63
C GLU A 35 5.47 1.33 13.68
N GLY A 36 5.42 1.64 12.38
CA GLY A 36 6.19 0.92 11.37
C GLY A 36 7.70 0.97 11.60
N LEU A 37 8.24 2.14 11.94
CA LEU A 37 9.66 2.30 12.29
C LEU A 37 10.02 1.53 13.57
N SER A 38 9.14 1.54 14.57
CA SER A 38 9.34 0.76 15.79
C SER A 38 9.38 -0.75 15.52
N ALA A 39 8.47 -1.27 14.70
CA ALA A 39 8.46 -2.66 14.28
C ALA A 39 9.71 -3.02 13.46
N ALA A 40 10.10 -2.15 12.52
CA ALA A 40 11.29 -2.33 11.70
C ALA A 40 12.57 -2.38 12.55
N LYS A 41 12.69 -1.50 13.54
CA LYS A 41 13.81 -1.50 14.49
C LYS A 41 13.87 -2.76 15.34
N LYS A 42 12.72 -3.24 15.81
CA LYS A 42 12.63 -4.48 16.61
C LYS A 42 13.10 -5.70 15.80
N ASP A 43 12.72 -5.77 14.53
CA ASP A 43 12.98 -6.93 13.67
C ASP A 43 14.26 -6.80 12.82
N GLY A 44 14.96 -5.66 12.89
CA GLY A 44 16.13 -5.40 12.04
C GLY A 44 15.80 -5.29 10.54
N LYS A 45 14.61 -4.76 10.22
CA LYS A 45 14.06 -4.60 8.87
C LYS A 45 14.12 -3.14 8.42
N ALA A 46 13.96 -2.93 7.12
CA ALA A 46 13.63 -1.62 6.55
C ALA A 46 12.10 -1.38 6.56
N VAL A 47 11.66 -0.17 6.26
CA VAL A 47 10.24 0.19 6.08
C VAL A 47 9.97 0.46 4.61
N PHE A 48 8.91 -0.12 4.07
CA PHE A 48 8.35 0.28 2.79
C PHE A 48 7.16 1.20 3.06
N LEU A 49 7.38 2.52 2.98
CA LEU A 49 6.36 3.54 3.20
C LEU A 49 5.64 3.83 1.88
N ALA A 50 4.38 3.41 1.77
CA ALA A 50 3.54 3.64 0.60
C ALA A 50 2.47 4.70 0.90
N PHE A 51 2.38 5.71 0.05
CA PHE A 51 1.33 6.71 0.05
C PHE A 51 0.27 6.39 -1.00
N GLY A 52 -1.00 6.48 -0.61
CA GLY A 52 -2.13 6.21 -1.50
C GLY A 52 -3.32 7.10 -1.21
N SER A 53 -4.40 6.86 -1.96
CA SER A 53 -5.73 7.43 -1.68
C SER A 53 -6.82 6.42 -2.02
N PRO A 54 -8.06 6.57 -1.52
CA PRO A 54 -9.10 5.56 -1.68
C PRO A 54 -9.55 5.34 -3.14
N ALA A 55 -9.52 6.41 -3.95
CA ALA A 55 -9.94 6.40 -5.36
C ALA A 55 -8.82 6.01 -6.34
N CYS A 56 -7.60 5.80 -5.87
CA CYS A 56 -6.43 5.54 -6.71
C CYS A 56 -6.40 4.09 -7.24
N GLY A 57 -6.61 3.90 -8.55
CA GLY A 57 -6.55 2.58 -9.19
C GLY A 57 -5.18 1.92 -9.13
N TRP A 58 -4.11 2.67 -9.42
CA TRP A 58 -2.73 2.18 -9.36
C TRP A 58 -2.29 1.77 -7.94
N CYS A 59 -2.78 2.46 -6.92
CA CYS A 59 -2.54 2.11 -5.52
C CYS A 59 -3.10 0.72 -5.19
N LYS A 60 -4.26 0.36 -5.74
CA LYS A 60 -4.85 -0.98 -5.58
C LYS A 60 -3.99 -2.07 -6.21
N TYR A 61 -3.30 -1.79 -7.32
CA TYR A 61 -2.35 -2.73 -7.91
C TYR A 61 -1.14 -2.94 -7.03
N LEU A 62 -0.57 -1.86 -6.47
CA LEU A 62 0.53 -1.93 -5.52
C LEU A 62 0.16 -2.72 -4.25
N ASP A 63 -1.01 -2.44 -3.68
CA ASP A 63 -1.53 -3.17 -2.51
C ASP A 63 -1.68 -4.67 -2.82
N LYS A 64 -2.32 -5.00 -3.95
CA LYS A 64 -2.54 -6.40 -4.37
C LYS A 64 -1.22 -7.12 -4.58
N TYR A 65 -0.24 -6.47 -5.20
CA TYR A 65 1.10 -7.01 -5.39
C TYR A 65 1.76 -7.34 -4.04
N HIS A 66 1.80 -6.41 -3.10
CA HIS A 66 2.39 -6.64 -1.78
C HIS A 66 1.62 -7.70 -0.96
N ALA A 67 0.33 -7.85 -1.21
CA ALA A 67 -0.50 -8.89 -0.58
C ALA A 67 -0.35 -10.28 -1.21
N ARG A 68 0.35 -10.45 -2.34
CA ARG A 68 0.56 -11.77 -2.95
C ARG A 68 1.38 -12.63 -1.99
N PRO A 69 1.02 -13.92 -1.77
CA PRO A 69 1.70 -14.76 -0.78
C PRO A 69 3.22 -14.87 -0.97
N ALA A 70 3.69 -15.00 -2.22
CA ALA A 70 5.13 -15.05 -2.52
C ALA A 70 5.83 -13.72 -2.17
N VAL A 71 5.24 -12.59 -2.56
CA VAL A 71 5.78 -11.25 -2.28
C VAL A 71 5.78 -10.96 -0.78
N ALA A 72 4.67 -11.20 -0.09
CA ALA A 72 4.56 -10.99 1.35
C ALA A 72 5.56 -11.86 2.13
N LYS A 73 5.72 -13.13 1.73
CA LYS A 73 6.70 -14.05 2.33
C LYS A 73 8.14 -13.59 2.09
N THR A 74 8.45 -13.14 0.88
CA THR A 74 9.82 -12.78 0.50
C THR A 74 10.20 -11.41 1.04
N LEU A 75 9.43 -10.36 0.71
CA LEU A 75 9.72 -9.01 1.17
C LEU A 75 9.49 -8.83 2.68
N GLY A 76 8.55 -9.56 3.29
CA GLY A 76 8.28 -9.46 4.74
C GLY A 76 9.43 -9.91 5.65
N LYS A 77 10.43 -10.62 5.11
CA LYS A 77 11.69 -10.92 5.82
C LYS A 77 12.57 -9.67 5.97
N HIS A 78 12.42 -8.70 5.07
CA HIS A 78 13.32 -7.55 4.93
C HIS A 78 12.62 -6.21 5.19
N LEU A 79 11.30 -6.16 5.06
CA LEU A 79 10.50 -4.95 5.09
C LEU A 79 9.34 -5.05 6.07
N VAL A 80 9.03 -3.92 6.71
CA VAL A 80 7.72 -3.63 7.29
C VAL A 80 6.97 -2.75 6.30
N PHE A 81 5.81 -3.21 5.81
CA PHE A 81 4.98 -2.42 4.91
C PHE A 81 4.12 -1.45 5.70
N VAL A 82 4.23 -0.16 5.38
CA VAL A 82 3.52 0.94 6.06
C VAL A 82 2.74 1.70 5.01
N LYS A 83 1.42 1.81 5.20
CA LYS A 83 0.55 2.52 4.28
C LYS A 83 0.01 3.79 4.92
N VAL A 84 0.13 4.90 4.22
CA VAL A 84 -0.47 6.19 4.58
C VAL A 84 -1.43 6.61 3.49
N ASP A 85 -2.70 6.81 3.85
CA ASP A 85 -3.67 7.48 3.01
C ASP A 85 -3.48 9.00 3.13
N VAL A 86 -3.28 9.68 2.01
CA VAL A 86 -3.01 11.13 2.01
C VAL A 86 -4.24 11.97 2.37
N ILE A 87 -5.45 11.39 2.28
CA ILE A 87 -6.74 12.02 2.56
C ILE A 87 -7.27 11.60 3.93
N GLU A 88 -7.29 10.29 4.22
CA GLU A 88 -7.99 9.73 5.38
C GLU A 88 -7.14 9.70 6.65
N ASN A 89 -5.80 9.61 6.55
CA ASN A 89 -4.93 9.75 7.73
C ASN A 89 -4.70 11.24 8.03
N GLU A 90 -4.94 11.64 9.27
CA GLU A 90 -4.63 13.00 9.72
C GLU A 90 -3.14 13.32 9.49
N GLY A 91 -2.86 14.41 8.78
CA GLY A 91 -1.50 14.80 8.39
C GLY A 91 -0.89 13.99 7.23
N GLY A 92 -1.68 13.13 6.56
CA GLY A 92 -1.23 12.30 5.44
C GLY A 92 -0.62 13.10 4.30
N GLN A 93 -1.32 14.14 3.82
CA GLN A 93 -0.81 15.04 2.77
C GLN A 93 0.52 15.72 3.16
N LYS A 94 0.63 16.21 4.40
CA LYS A 94 1.87 16.85 4.89
C LYS A 94 3.03 15.86 4.95
N LEU A 95 2.76 14.60 5.31
CA LEU A 95 3.78 13.56 5.31
C LEU A 95 4.16 13.15 3.88
N TYR A 96 3.19 13.09 2.96
CA TYR A 96 3.43 12.85 1.55
C TYR A 96 4.39 13.90 0.98
N GLU A 97 4.13 15.20 1.17
CA GLU A 97 4.97 16.29 0.67
C GLU A 97 6.43 16.22 1.16
N LYS A 98 6.67 15.65 2.35
CA LYS A 98 8.02 15.42 2.87
C LYS A 98 8.79 14.36 2.06
N TYR A 99 8.10 13.35 1.55
CA TYR A 99 8.69 12.17 0.91
C TYR A 99 8.48 12.11 -0.61
N ALA A 100 7.61 12.98 -1.14
CA ALA A 100 7.26 13.12 -2.54
C ALA A 100 7.49 14.57 -3.00
N PRO A 101 8.74 15.08 -2.97
CA PRO A 101 9.03 16.46 -3.34
C PRO A 101 8.82 16.73 -4.84
N GLU A 102 8.80 15.67 -5.65
CA GLU A 102 8.62 15.75 -7.10
C GLU A 102 7.14 15.53 -7.48
N PRO A 103 6.66 16.14 -8.58
CA PRO A 103 5.34 15.85 -9.12
C PRO A 103 5.20 14.36 -9.49
N GLY A 104 4.04 13.74 -9.26
CA GLY A 104 3.90 12.31 -9.60
C GLY A 104 2.64 11.57 -9.18
N GLY A 105 1.72 12.21 -8.45
CA GLY A 105 0.49 11.56 -7.97
C GLY A 105 0.76 10.35 -7.07
N VAL A 106 -0.28 9.58 -6.75
CA VAL A 106 -0.17 8.34 -5.96
C VAL A 106 -0.35 7.09 -6.85
N PRO A 107 0.28 5.94 -6.53
CA PRO A 107 1.05 5.71 -5.31
C PRO A 107 2.47 6.28 -5.37
N VAL A 108 2.96 6.82 -4.26
CA VAL A 108 4.41 7.06 -4.05
C VAL A 108 4.88 6.05 -3.03
N TRP A 109 6.10 5.55 -3.18
CA TRP A 109 6.71 4.70 -2.17
C TRP A 109 8.14 5.12 -1.89
N VAL A 110 8.55 4.92 -0.64
CA VAL A 110 9.90 5.18 -0.15
C VAL A 110 10.35 4.03 0.72
N VAL A 111 11.57 3.54 0.49
CA VAL A 111 12.22 2.57 1.37
C VAL A 111 13.03 3.34 2.39
N LEU A 112 12.72 3.13 3.67
CA LEU A 112 13.40 3.77 4.80
C LEU A 112 14.21 2.74 5.59
N SER A 113 15.32 3.17 6.19
CA SER A 113 15.98 2.41 7.25
C SER A 113 15.10 2.34 8.50
N ALA A 114 15.46 1.49 9.46
CA ALA A 114 14.76 1.42 10.76
C ALA A 114 14.80 2.76 11.55
N GLU A 115 15.77 3.62 11.24
CA GLU A 115 15.92 4.97 11.81
C GLU A 115 15.18 6.05 11.01
N GLY A 116 14.48 5.68 9.94
CA GLY A 116 13.71 6.60 9.09
C GLY A 116 14.53 7.34 8.05
N LYS A 117 15.77 6.91 7.75
CA LYS A 117 16.59 7.47 6.66
C LYS A 117 16.13 6.91 5.33
N VAL A 118 16.07 7.75 4.28
CA VAL A 118 15.71 7.29 2.93
C VAL A 118 16.84 6.43 2.36
N LEU A 119 16.48 5.22 1.92
CA LEU A 119 17.36 4.26 1.23
C LEU A 119 17.08 4.22 -0.28
N GLY A 120 15.87 4.60 -0.69
CA GLY A 120 15.47 4.75 -2.09
C GLY A 120 13.98 5.10 -2.19
N ASP A 121 13.55 5.55 -3.36
CA ASP A 121 12.20 6.05 -3.58
C ASP A 121 11.65 5.70 -4.97
N SER A 122 10.39 6.05 -5.21
CA SER A 122 9.69 5.79 -6.46
C SER A 122 10.01 6.77 -7.60
N PHE A 123 10.97 7.69 -7.43
CA PHE A 123 11.25 8.72 -8.44
C PHE A 123 12.41 8.31 -9.35
N ALA A 124 12.07 7.78 -10.51
CA ALA A 124 13.04 7.40 -11.54
C ALA A 124 13.47 8.60 -12.37
N ASP A 125 14.72 8.57 -12.87
CA ASP A 125 15.15 9.51 -13.90
C ASP A 125 14.49 9.21 -15.24
N LYS A 126 13.85 10.24 -15.81
CA LYS A 126 13.20 10.23 -17.11
C LYS A 126 13.60 11.50 -17.85
N ASN A 127 14.57 11.38 -18.75
CA ASN A 127 15.11 12.47 -19.56
C ASN A 127 15.61 13.67 -18.73
N GLY A 128 16.35 13.40 -17.65
CA GLY A 128 16.93 14.44 -16.78
C GLY A 128 15.93 15.07 -15.80
N LYS A 129 14.71 14.52 -15.69
CA LYS A 129 13.73 14.88 -14.67
C LYS A 129 13.38 13.66 -13.84
N LYS A 130 12.97 13.88 -12.60
CA LYS A 130 12.41 12.84 -11.75
C LYS A 130 10.93 12.66 -12.06
N ASP A 131 10.50 11.41 -12.19
CA ASP A 131 9.10 11.04 -12.43
C ASP A 131 8.73 9.88 -11.51
N ASN A 132 7.54 9.94 -10.91
CA ASN A 132 7.07 8.88 -10.03
C ASN A 132 6.69 7.65 -10.85
N VAL A 133 7.26 6.49 -10.52
CA VAL A 133 6.95 5.22 -11.20
C VAL A 133 5.68 4.55 -10.70
N GLY A 134 5.01 5.10 -9.69
CA GLY A 134 3.72 4.60 -9.24
C GLY A 134 3.76 3.13 -8.79
N PHE A 135 2.79 2.37 -9.27
CA PHE A 135 2.92 0.92 -9.37
C PHE A 135 3.80 0.63 -10.59
N PRO A 136 5.01 0.08 -10.42
CA PRO A 136 5.92 -0.08 -11.55
C PRO A 136 5.36 -1.07 -12.58
N TYR A 137 5.06 -0.58 -13.78
CA TYR A 137 4.37 -1.33 -14.82
C TYR A 137 5.13 -1.36 -16.14
N GLU A 138 5.77 -0.26 -16.51
CA GLU A 138 6.63 -0.19 -17.70
C GLU A 138 8.02 -0.76 -17.42
N PRO A 139 8.75 -1.26 -18.45
CA PRO A 139 10.05 -1.92 -18.25
C PRO A 139 11.06 -1.07 -17.48
N ASN A 140 11.12 0.24 -17.74
CA ASN A 140 12.00 1.18 -17.04
C ASN A 140 11.57 1.42 -15.59
N GLU A 141 10.26 1.41 -15.31
CA GLU A 141 9.71 1.54 -13.96
C GLU A 141 10.04 0.30 -13.12
N VAL A 142 9.84 -0.89 -13.70
CA VAL A 142 10.21 -2.17 -13.07
C VAL A 142 11.70 -2.24 -12.81
N ALA A 143 12.54 -1.81 -13.77
CA ALA A 143 13.98 -1.75 -13.59
C ALA A 143 14.39 -0.77 -12.47
N HIS A 144 13.72 0.37 -12.34
CA HIS A 144 13.95 1.30 -11.23
C HIS A 144 13.59 0.67 -9.88
N TYR A 145 12.42 0.02 -9.79
CA TYR A 145 12.02 -0.68 -8.57
C TYR A 145 13.01 -1.77 -8.16
N GLU A 146 13.45 -2.60 -9.12
CA GLU A 146 14.47 -3.62 -8.89
C GLU A 146 15.78 -3.00 -8.37
N LYS A 147 16.25 -1.92 -9.02
CA LYS A 147 17.46 -1.20 -8.59
C LYS A 147 17.34 -0.71 -7.15
N VAL A 148 16.19 -0.13 -6.78
CA VAL A 148 15.97 0.35 -5.41
C VAL A 148 15.93 -0.82 -4.41
N LEU A 149 15.25 -1.92 -4.72
CA LEU A 149 15.24 -3.09 -3.82
C LEU A 149 16.65 -3.62 -3.57
N ARG A 150 17.47 -3.75 -4.61
CA ARG A 150 18.85 -4.23 -4.49
C ARG A 150 19.72 -3.30 -3.65
N ALA A 151 19.58 -1.99 -3.84
CA ALA A 151 20.36 -1.00 -3.12
C ALA A 151 19.93 -0.89 -1.64
N ALA A 152 18.62 -0.89 -1.38
CA ALA A 152 18.07 -0.68 -0.05
C ALA A 152 18.06 -1.94 0.81
N LEU A 153 18.02 -3.14 0.20
CA LEU A 153 17.89 -4.43 0.89
C LEU A 153 19.08 -5.34 0.54
N PRO A 154 20.28 -5.10 1.09
CA PRO A 154 21.49 -5.84 0.71
C PRO A 154 21.47 -7.34 1.05
N LYS A 155 20.49 -7.80 1.84
CA LYS A 155 20.28 -9.22 2.18
C LYS A 155 19.28 -9.92 1.26
N LEU A 156 18.59 -9.18 0.37
CA LEU A 156 17.66 -9.75 -0.59
C LEU A 156 18.45 -10.41 -1.72
N THR A 157 18.25 -11.71 -1.93
CA THR A 157 19.03 -12.48 -2.90
C THR A 157 18.56 -12.23 -4.34
N ASP A 158 19.41 -12.54 -5.34
CA ASP A 158 19.03 -12.42 -6.76
C ASP A 158 17.79 -13.24 -7.13
N ALA A 159 17.65 -14.43 -6.54
CA ALA A 159 16.49 -15.30 -6.74
C ALA A 159 15.21 -14.68 -6.15
N GLU A 160 15.31 -14.09 -4.95
CA GLU A 160 14.19 -13.38 -4.33
C GLU A 160 13.81 -12.12 -5.11
N VAL A 161 14.78 -11.35 -5.61
CA VAL A 161 14.54 -10.21 -6.50
C VAL A 161 13.82 -10.66 -7.77
N ALA A 162 14.27 -11.74 -8.41
CA ALA A 162 13.64 -12.28 -9.61
C ALA A 162 12.20 -12.73 -9.35
N GLU A 163 11.94 -13.39 -8.22
CA GLU A 163 10.59 -13.79 -7.79
C GLU A 163 9.69 -12.57 -7.63
N VAL A 164 10.10 -11.56 -6.86
CA VAL A 164 9.24 -10.39 -6.62
C VAL A 164 9.02 -9.57 -7.89
N VAL A 165 10.01 -9.45 -8.77
CA VAL A 165 9.85 -8.77 -10.08
C VAL A 165 8.90 -9.53 -10.99
N LYS A 166 8.95 -10.87 -11.00
CA LYS A 166 7.97 -11.69 -11.72
C LYS A 166 6.56 -11.44 -11.17
N GLU A 167 6.40 -11.50 -9.86
CA GLU A 167 5.10 -11.29 -9.20
C GLU A 167 4.58 -9.86 -9.42
N LEU A 168 5.46 -8.86 -9.54
CA LEU A 168 5.10 -7.49 -9.88
C LEU A 168 4.50 -7.40 -11.28
N LYS A 169 5.18 -7.97 -12.28
CA LYS A 169 4.71 -7.99 -13.68
C LYS A 169 3.35 -8.69 -13.82
N ASP A 170 3.18 -9.79 -13.10
CA ASP A 170 1.95 -10.59 -13.10
C ASP A 170 0.79 -9.90 -12.35
N ALA A 171 1.09 -8.97 -11.42
CA ALA A 171 0.07 -8.25 -10.65
C ALA A 171 -0.55 -7.06 -11.40
N GLY A 172 0.15 -6.55 -12.42
CA GLY A 172 -0.31 -5.41 -13.21
C GLY A 172 -1.52 -5.72 -14.11
N PRO A 173 -2.15 -4.68 -14.69
CA PRO A 173 -3.15 -4.88 -15.73
C PRO A 173 -2.56 -5.70 -16.88
N LYS A 174 -3.37 -6.57 -17.50
CA LYS A 174 -2.90 -7.34 -18.65
C LYS A 174 -2.64 -6.38 -19.81
N ARG A 175 -1.45 -6.49 -20.42
CA ARG A 175 -1.17 -5.86 -21.71
C ARG A 175 -2.04 -6.54 -22.75
N ASP A 176 -2.92 -5.80 -23.41
CA ASP A 176 -3.59 -6.31 -24.60
C ASP A 176 -2.50 -6.68 -25.61
N LYS A 177 -2.52 -7.92 -26.08
CA LYS A 177 -1.69 -8.35 -27.19
C LYS A 177 -2.22 -7.64 -28.43
N LYS A 178 -1.65 -6.49 -28.77
CA LYS A 178 -1.77 -5.92 -30.12
C LYS A 178 -1.01 -6.78 -31.11
#